data_AF-A0A436CBZ5-F1
#
_entry.id   AF-A0A436CBZ5-F1
#
_cell.length_a   1.000
_cell.length_b   1.000
_cell.length_c   1.000
_cell.angle_alpha   90.00
_cell.angle_beta   90.00
_cell.angle_gamma   90.00
#
_symmetry.space_group_name_H-M   'P 1'
#
loop_
_entity.id
_entity.type
_entity.pdbx_description
1 polymer ?
#
loop_
_entity_poly.entity_id
_entity_poly.type
_entity_poly.pdbx_seq_one_letter_code
_entity_poly.pdbx_strand_id
1 'polypeptide(L)'
;MATEAITLDAESKARRGFLLALGAYLLWGLLPFYMKAVAHLPLAEVIAHRIVWSVPIAAAVLIWAGRTADFKAALRSPRTIAMAALTAALISVNWGIYVWAIAVDRTVETALGYYINPLVSVVVGALLLGERLDRLQIAAVVLAAVAVAVLTIEGGKLPWGSLALAFSFAAYGFFR
;
A
#
# COMPACT_ATOMS: atom_id res chain seq x y z
N MET A 1 -12.02 36.58 -17.23
CA MET A 1 -10.56 36.67 -16.97
C MET A 1 -10.12 35.99 -15.67
N ALA A 2 -10.47 36.44 -14.46
CA ALA A 2 -9.97 35.81 -13.22
C ALA A 2 -10.51 34.37 -13.00
N THR A 3 -11.80 34.13 -13.22
CA THR A 3 -12.41 32.78 -13.13
C THR A 3 -11.82 31.81 -14.15
N GLU A 4 -11.55 32.30 -15.36
CA GLU A 4 -10.99 31.53 -16.47
C GLU A 4 -9.51 31.15 -16.22
N ALA A 5 -8.74 32.05 -15.60
CA ALA A 5 -7.38 31.76 -15.16
C ALA A 5 -7.34 30.73 -14.02
N ILE A 6 -8.31 30.76 -13.10
CA ILE A 6 -8.43 29.77 -12.01
C ILE A 6 -8.78 28.38 -12.56
N THR A 7 -9.68 28.29 -13.55
CA THR A 7 -10.04 27.00 -14.17
C THR A 7 -8.87 26.38 -14.94
N LEU A 8 -8.09 27.19 -15.67
CA LEU A 8 -6.93 26.72 -16.42
C LEU A 8 -5.80 26.22 -15.49
N ASP A 9 -5.56 26.89 -14.36
CA ASP A 9 -4.59 26.43 -13.35
C ASP A 9 -5.04 25.12 -12.67
N ALA A 10 -6.34 25.00 -12.37
CA ALA A 10 -6.91 23.77 -11.81
C ALA A 10 -6.79 22.58 -12.79
N GLU A 11 -7.08 22.80 -14.08
CA GLU A 11 -6.96 21.78 -15.12
C GLU A 11 -5.50 21.35 -15.33
N SER A 12 -4.56 22.31 -15.35
CA SER A 12 -3.13 22.03 -15.44
C SER A 12 -2.60 21.22 -14.26
N LYS A 13 -3.02 21.58 -13.03
CA LYS A 13 -2.71 20.81 -11.81
C LYS A 13 -3.31 19.41 -11.84
N ALA A 14 -4.56 19.26 -12.27
CA ALA A 14 -5.22 17.97 -12.41
C ALA A 14 -4.50 17.07 -13.43
N ARG A 15 -4.14 17.62 -14.60
CA ARG A 15 -3.37 16.89 -15.62
C ARG A 15 -2.00 16.47 -15.12
N ARG A 16 -1.29 17.35 -14.41
CA ARG A 16 0.02 17.02 -13.81
C ARG A 16 -0.14 15.93 -12.75
N GLY A 17 -1.14 16.04 -11.88
CA GLY A 17 -1.46 15.02 -10.87
C GLY A 17 -1.78 13.66 -11.50
N PHE A 18 -2.58 13.65 -12.56
CA PHE A 18 -2.90 12.45 -13.33
C PHE A 18 -1.63 11.79 -13.92
N LEU A 19 -0.77 12.56 -14.58
CA LEU A 19 0.47 12.04 -15.18
C LEU A 19 1.43 11.48 -14.12
N LEU A 20 1.53 12.14 -12.97
CA LEU A 20 2.33 11.65 -11.84
C LEU A 20 1.76 10.35 -11.27
N ALA A 21 0.45 10.27 -11.08
CA ALA A 21 -0.22 9.06 -10.60
C ALA A 21 -0.05 7.91 -11.59
N LEU A 22 -0.25 8.16 -12.88
CA LEU A 22 -0.05 7.18 -13.94
C LEU A 22 1.38 6.64 -13.94
N GLY A 23 2.39 7.52 -13.87
CA GLY A 23 3.79 7.11 -13.78
C GLY A 23 4.07 6.26 -12.53
N ALA A 24 3.53 6.65 -11.38
CA ALA A 24 3.68 5.89 -10.14
C ALA A 24 3.04 4.49 -10.24
N TYR A 25 1.82 4.38 -10.79
CA TYR A 25 1.14 3.10 -10.98
C TYR A 25 1.81 2.21 -12.02
N LEU A 26 2.39 2.78 -13.08
CA LEU A 26 3.18 2.01 -14.05
C LEU A 26 4.45 1.45 -13.42
N LEU A 27 5.20 2.28 -12.68
CA LEU A 27 6.38 1.81 -11.95
C LEU A 27 6.02 0.71 -10.95
N TRP A 28 4.89 0.89 -10.25
CA TRP A 28 4.40 -0.11 -9.30
C TRP A 28 3.93 -1.40 -9.99
N GLY A 29 3.31 -1.31 -11.17
CA GLY A 29 2.88 -2.46 -11.96
C GLY A 29 4.04 -3.26 -12.57
N LEU A 30 5.21 -2.64 -12.79
CA LEU A 30 6.44 -3.32 -13.24
C LEU A 30 7.18 -4.03 -12.10
N LEU A 31 6.88 -3.68 -10.86
CA LEU A 31 7.58 -4.18 -9.68
C LEU A 31 7.55 -5.72 -9.53
N PRO A 32 6.44 -6.45 -9.77
CA PRO A 32 6.43 -7.91 -9.67
C PRO A 32 7.48 -8.58 -10.55
N PHE A 33 7.76 -8.03 -11.74
CA PHE A 33 8.77 -8.56 -12.65
C PHE A 33 10.17 -8.43 -12.07
N TYR A 34 10.50 -7.26 -11.50
CA TYR A 34 11.75 -7.05 -10.79
C TYR A 34 11.87 -8.00 -9.59
N MET A 35 10.81 -8.12 -8.79
CA MET A 35 10.79 -9.01 -7.63
C MET A 35 11.00 -10.48 -8.03
N LYS A 36 10.43 -10.91 -9.15
CA LYS A 36 10.68 -12.25 -9.68
C LYS A 36 12.12 -12.42 -10.17
N ALA A 37 12.71 -11.41 -10.82
CA ALA A 37 14.10 -11.46 -11.27
C ALA A 37 15.10 -11.62 -10.11
N VAL A 38 14.81 -11.02 -8.95
CA VAL A 38 15.63 -11.13 -7.74
C VAL A 38 15.17 -12.22 -6.76
N ALA A 39 14.23 -13.09 -7.16
CA ALA A 39 13.67 -14.12 -6.27
C ALA A 39 14.67 -15.18 -5.79
N HIS A 40 15.87 -15.23 -6.39
CA HIS A 40 16.97 -16.10 -5.96
C HIS A 40 17.71 -15.56 -4.72
N LEU A 41 17.50 -14.29 -4.37
CA LEU A 41 18.08 -13.68 -3.17
C LEU A 41 17.21 -13.97 -1.94
N PRO A 42 17.81 -14.05 -0.73
CA PRO A 42 17.04 -14.17 0.50
C PRO A 42 16.04 -13.02 0.68
N LEU A 43 14.81 -13.36 1.09
CA LEU A 43 13.73 -12.40 1.34
C LEU A 43 14.17 -11.24 2.25
N ALA A 44 14.91 -11.56 3.32
CA ALA A 44 15.40 -10.59 4.27
C ALA A 44 16.36 -9.57 3.64
N GLU A 45 17.22 -10.02 2.71
CA GLU A 45 18.17 -9.13 2.01
C GLU A 45 17.44 -8.17 1.08
N VAL A 46 16.45 -8.66 0.32
CA VAL A 46 15.64 -7.82 -0.58
C VAL A 46 14.93 -6.71 0.21
N ILE A 47 14.32 -7.06 1.34
CA ILE A 47 13.63 -6.08 2.20
C ILE A 47 14.63 -5.13 2.86
N ALA A 48 15.76 -5.64 3.36
CA ALA A 48 16.79 -4.81 3.99
C ALA A 48 17.35 -3.76 3.02
N HIS A 49 17.73 -4.16 1.80
CA HIS A 49 18.19 -3.22 0.78
C HIS A 49 17.13 -2.17 0.45
N ARG A 50 15.87 -2.56 0.37
CA ARG A 50 14.77 -1.62 0.12
C ARG A 50 14.63 -0.59 1.24
N ILE A 51 14.79 -0.98 2.51
CA ILE A 51 14.76 -0.06 3.65
C ILE A 51 16.00 0.84 3.65
N VAL A 52 17.19 0.27 3.50
CA VAL A 52 18.47 1.01 3.51
C VAL A 52 18.49 2.09 2.44
N TRP A 53 18.04 1.79 1.22
CA TRP A 53 17.98 2.77 0.12
C TRP A 53 16.84 3.79 0.26
N SER A 54 15.80 3.50 1.04
CA SER A 54 14.73 4.47 1.32
C SER A 54 15.21 5.61 2.21
N VAL A 55 16.17 5.37 3.12
CA VAL A 55 16.70 6.38 4.04
C VAL A 55 17.35 7.58 3.34
N PRO A 56 18.36 7.41 2.45
CA PRO A 56 18.99 8.55 1.79
C PRO A 56 18.02 9.30 0.88
N ILE A 57 17.11 8.59 0.20
CA ILE A 57 16.09 9.22 -0.66
C ILE A 57 15.12 10.06 0.19
N ALA A 58 14.60 9.49 1.28
CA ALA A 58 13.69 10.21 2.18
C ALA A 58 14.40 11.41 2.83
N ALA A 59 15.66 11.26 3.24
CA ALA A 59 16.46 12.35 3.79
C ALA A 59 16.66 13.48 2.76
N ALA A 60 17.00 13.15 1.52
CA ALA A 60 17.16 14.13 0.44
C ALA A 60 15.84 14.89 0.19
N VAL A 61 14.71 14.18 0.11
CA VAL A 61 13.38 14.79 -0.06
C VAL A 61 13.03 15.69 1.13
N LEU A 62 13.32 15.27 2.35
CA LEU A 62 13.05 16.05 3.56
C LEU A 62 13.87 17.34 3.62
N ILE A 63 15.16 17.27 3.26
CA ILE A 63 16.06 18.42 3.17
C ILE A 63 15.57 19.38 2.09
N TRP A 64 15.25 18.85 0.90
CA TRP A 64 14.76 19.65 -0.21
C TRP A 64 13.42 20.34 0.12
N ALA A 65 12.55 19.67 0.87
CA ALA A 65 11.28 20.24 1.35
C ALA A 65 11.44 21.22 2.53
N GLY A 66 12.64 21.38 3.10
CA GLY A 66 12.89 22.26 4.26
C GLY A 66 12.26 21.78 5.58
N ARG A 67 11.83 20.52 5.66
CA ARG A 67 11.05 19.98 6.80
C ARG A 67 11.90 19.29 7.87
N THR A 68 13.18 19.63 7.96
CA THR A 68 14.12 18.99 8.89
C THR A 68 13.83 19.30 10.36
N ALA A 69 13.21 20.46 10.66
CA ALA A 69 12.78 20.82 12.00
C ALA A 69 11.62 19.93 12.50
N ASP A 70 10.58 19.74 11.67
CA ASP A 70 9.44 18.85 11.97
C ASP A 70 9.92 17.43 12.30
N PHE A 71 10.87 16.92 11.51
CA PHE A 71 11.44 15.59 11.72
C PHE A 71 12.18 15.48 13.06
N LYS A 72 12.99 16.48 13.43
CA LYS A 72 13.66 16.51 14.74
C LYS A 72 12.66 16.57 15.89
N ALA A 73 11.56 17.31 15.73
CA ALA A 73 10.49 17.35 16.73
C ALA A 73 9.79 15.99 16.86
N ALA A 74 9.51 15.32 15.74
CA ALA A 74 8.91 13.99 15.72
C ALA A 74 9.78 12.94 16.44
N LEU A 75 11.11 13.01 16.28
CA LEU A 75 12.06 12.12 16.99
C LEU A 75 12.12 12.33 18.51
N ARG A 76 11.59 13.44 19.02
CA ARG A 76 11.52 13.67 20.48
C ARG A 76 10.22 13.19 21.10
N SER A 77 9.24 12.81 20.28
CA SER A 77 7.96 12.29 20.75
C SER A 77 8.03 10.76 20.83
N PRO A 78 8.08 10.17 22.04
CA PRO A 78 8.11 8.71 22.18
C PRO A 78 6.85 8.05 21.60
N ARG A 79 5.71 8.74 21.67
CA ARG A 79 4.47 8.29 21.03
C ARG A 79 4.60 8.23 19.51
N THR A 80 5.20 9.25 18.89
CA THR A 80 5.41 9.29 17.44
C THR A 80 6.38 8.19 17.01
N ILE A 81 7.45 7.96 17.76
CA ILE A 81 8.39 6.86 17.49
C ILE A 81 7.70 5.51 17.64
N ALA A 82 6.92 5.30 18.71
CA ALA A 82 6.22 4.04 18.93
C ALA A 82 5.22 3.74 17.80
N MET A 83 4.42 4.74 17.38
CA MET A 83 3.50 4.59 16.25
C MET A 83 4.25 4.38 14.92
N ALA A 84 5.36 5.07 14.70
CA ALA A 84 6.21 4.86 13.53
C ALA A 84 6.80 3.43 13.52
N ALA A 85 7.25 2.93 14.67
CA ALA A 85 7.76 1.56 14.79
C ALA A 85 6.66 0.51 14.53
N LEU A 86 5.46 0.71 15.08
CA LEU A 86 4.31 -0.16 14.85
C LEU A 86 3.94 -0.20 13.36
N THR A 87 3.74 0.97 12.75
CA THR A 87 3.38 1.07 11.33
C THR A 87 4.50 0.57 10.42
N ALA A 88 5.77 0.79 10.76
CA ALA A 88 6.92 0.23 10.06
C ALA A 88 6.98 -1.31 10.15
N ALA A 89 6.66 -1.89 11.31
CA ALA A 89 6.58 -3.34 11.46
C ALA A 89 5.45 -3.93 10.62
N LEU A 90 4.25 -3.34 10.67
CA LEU A 90 3.09 -3.79 9.89
C LEU A 90 3.35 -3.74 8.38
N ILE A 91 3.91 -2.64 7.88
CA ILE A 91 4.22 -2.51 6.45
C ILE A 91 5.39 -3.43 6.03
N SER A 92 6.34 -3.73 6.94
CA SER A 92 7.40 -4.69 6.68
C SER A 92 6.86 -6.12 6.55
N VAL A 93 5.91 -6.51 7.41
CA VAL A 93 5.20 -7.79 7.29
C VAL A 93 4.44 -7.86 5.96
N ASN A 94 3.70 -6.81 5.61
CA ASN A 94 2.98 -6.73 4.35
C ASN A 94 3.90 -6.92 3.13
N TRP A 95 5.03 -6.20 3.10
CA TRP A 95 6.02 -6.35 2.03
C TRP A 95 6.72 -7.70 2.04
N GLY A 96 6.95 -8.28 3.21
CA GLY A 96 7.48 -9.63 3.33
C GLY A 96 6.57 -10.66 2.68
N ILE A 97 5.26 -10.58 2.93
CA ILE A 97 4.27 -11.46 2.30
C ILE A 97 4.27 -11.27 0.78
N TYR A 98 4.33 -10.01 0.31
CA TYR A 98 4.34 -9.69 -1.12
C TYR A 98 5.53 -10.31 -1.86
N VAL A 99 6.75 -10.05 -1.38
CA VAL A 99 7.99 -10.53 -2.01
C VAL A 99 8.06 -12.06 -1.91
N TRP A 100 7.70 -12.63 -0.75
CA TRP A 100 7.63 -14.07 -0.58
C TRP A 100 6.66 -14.72 -1.58
N ALA A 101 5.44 -14.20 -1.70
CA ALA A 101 4.43 -14.76 -2.58
C ALA A 101 4.85 -14.72 -4.05
N ILE A 102 5.54 -13.66 -4.50
CA ILE A 102 6.11 -13.60 -5.85
C ILE A 102 7.24 -14.64 -6.02
N ALA A 103 8.10 -14.79 -5.01
CA ALA A 103 9.21 -15.74 -5.06
C ALA A 103 8.71 -17.19 -5.23
N VAL A 104 7.61 -17.56 -4.56
CA VAL A 104 7.00 -18.91 -4.63
C VAL A 104 5.91 -19.05 -5.70
N ASP A 105 5.92 -18.20 -6.74
CA ASP A 105 4.98 -18.27 -7.88
C ASP A 105 3.49 -18.09 -7.53
N ARG A 106 3.19 -17.43 -6.41
CA ARG A 106 1.84 -17.05 -5.98
C ARG A 106 1.50 -15.60 -6.31
N THR A 107 2.01 -15.10 -7.43
CA THR A 107 1.79 -13.70 -7.88
C THR A 107 0.31 -13.39 -8.12
N VAL A 108 -0.51 -14.36 -8.52
CA VAL A 108 -1.96 -14.16 -8.65
C VAL A 108 -2.60 -13.82 -7.30
N GLU A 109 -2.13 -14.44 -6.21
CA GLU A 109 -2.63 -14.13 -4.87
C GLU A 109 -2.21 -12.74 -4.42
N THR A 110 -1.03 -12.23 -4.83
CA THR A 110 -0.65 -10.86 -4.49
C THR A 110 -1.53 -9.84 -5.21
N ALA A 111 -1.78 -10.05 -6.51
CA ALA A 111 -2.67 -9.20 -7.30
C ALA A 111 -4.09 -9.17 -6.71
N LEU A 112 -4.66 -10.33 -6.38
CA LEU A 112 -5.97 -10.39 -5.71
C LEU A 112 -5.94 -9.70 -4.34
N GLY A 113 -4.88 -9.91 -3.56
CA GLY A 113 -4.68 -9.24 -2.27
C GLY A 113 -4.81 -7.72 -2.41
N TYR A 114 -4.03 -7.11 -3.30
CA TYR A 114 -4.12 -5.67 -3.55
C TYR A 114 -5.46 -5.19 -4.09
N TYR A 115 -6.17 -6.03 -4.85
CA TYR A 115 -7.51 -5.71 -5.31
C TYR A 115 -8.53 -5.65 -4.15
N ILE A 116 -8.44 -6.58 -3.20
CA ILE A 116 -9.35 -6.63 -2.04
C ILE A 116 -8.92 -5.69 -0.89
N ASN A 117 -7.67 -5.23 -0.86
CA ASN A 117 -7.13 -4.35 0.20
C ASN A 117 -8.06 -3.17 0.55
N PRO A 118 -8.52 -2.33 -0.40
CA PRO A 118 -9.35 -1.17 -0.06
C PRO A 118 -10.68 -1.57 0.58
N LEU A 119 -11.27 -2.69 0.13
CA LEU A 119 -12.53 -3.21 0.64
C LEU A 119 -12.36 -3.75 2.06
N VAL A 120 -11.27 -4.48 2.32
CA VAL A 120 -10.94 -4.94 3.67
C VAL A 120 -10.68 -3.75 4.59
N SER A 121 -9.94 -2.73 4.15
CA SER A 121 -9.74 -1.50 4.94
C SER A 121 -11.05 -0.78 5.25
N VAL A 122 -11.97 -0.67 4.29
CA VAL A 122 -13.30 -0.08 4.49
C VAL A 122 -14.13 -0.89 5.49
N VAL A 123 -14.14 -2.22 5.37
CA VAL A 123 -14.88 -3.09 6.30
C VAL A 123 -14.29 -3.01 7.71
N VAL A 124 -12.96 -3.10 7.85
CA VAL A 124 -12.28 -2.99 9.15
C VAL A 124 -12.53 -1.62 9.76
N GLY A 125 -12.43 -0.54 8.96
CA GLY A 125 -12.75 0.82 9.41
C GLY A 125 -14.19 0.94 9.89
N ALA A 126 -15.16 0.45 9.12
CA ALA A 126 -16.57 0.48 9.50
C ALA A 126 -16.84 -0.31 10.80
N LEU A 127 -16.21 -1.48 10.98
CA LEU A 127 -16.37 -2.30 12.19
C LEU A 127 -15.73 -1.66 13.42
N LEU A 128 -14.55 -1.06 13.29
CA LEU A 128 -13.81 -0.47 14.42
C LEU A 128 -14.31 0.93 14.79
N LEU A 129 -14.75 1.71 13.80
CA LEU A 129 -15.22 3.09 13.98
C LEU A 129 -16.74 3.20 14.11
N GLY A 130 -17.47 2.10 13.86
CA GLY A 130 -18.94 2.05 13.94
C GLY A 130 -19.65 2.75 12.78
N GLU A 131 -18.98 2.94 11.66
CA GLU A 131 -19.57 3.56 10.47
C GLU A 131 -20.47 2.59 9.71
N ARG A 132 -21.54 3.09 9.10
CA ARG A 132 -22.44 2.29 8.27
C ARG A 132 -21.98 2.34 6.82
N LEU A 133 -21.79 1.16 6.24
CA LEU A 133 -21.49 1.03 4.82
C LEU A 133 -22.73 1.35 3.97
N ASP A 134 -22.54 2.14 2.92
CA ASP A 134 -23.58 2.35 1.91
C ASP A 134 -23.80 1.09 1.06
N ARG A 135 -24.97 0.99 0.41
CA ARG A 135 -25.36 -0.14 -0.45
C ARG A 135 -24.32 -0.45 -1.53
N LEU A 136 -23.70 0.57 -2.12
CA LEU A 136 -22.65 0.36 -3.13
C LEU A 136 -21.37 -0.25 -2.54
N GLN A 137 -20.99 0.16 -1.33
CA GLN A 137 -19.82 -0.42 -0.63
C GLN A 137 -20.10 -1.87 -0.25
N ILE A 138 -21.30 -2.18 0.23
CA ILE A 138 -21.71 -3.57 0.52
C ILE A 138 -21.65 -4.42 -0.75
N ALA A 139 -22.18 -3.92 -1.88
CA ALA A 139 -22.11 -4.62 -3.15
C ALA A 139 -20.65 -4.89 -3.58
N ALA A 140 -19.76 -3.91 -3.43
CA ALA A 140 -18.33 -4.07 -3.73
C ALA A 140 -17.66 -5.13 -2.83
N VAL A 141 -17.97 -5.14 -1.53
CA VAL A 141 -17.48 -6.15 -0.58
C VAL A 141 -17.97 -7.55 -0.95
N VAL A 142 -19.25 -7.70 -1.32
CA VAL A 142 -19.80 -8.97 -1.79
C VAL A 142 -19.11 -9.44 -3.07
N LEU A 143 -18.88 -8.56 -4.04
CA LEU A 143 -18.14 -8.90 -5.26
C LEU A 143 -16.72 -9.38 -4.96
N ALA A 144 -16.01 -8.74 -4.04
CA ALA A 144 -14.69 -9.20 -3.63
C ALA A 144 -14.73 -10.54 -2.90
N ALA A 145 -15.73 -10.78 -2.05
CA ALA A 145 -15.92 -12.08 -1.41
C ALA A 145 -16.16 -13.19 -2.45
N VAL A 146 -16.95 -12.91 -3.48
CA VAL A 146 -17.16 -13.83 -4.62
C VAL A 146 -15.84 -14.08 -5.37
N ALA A 147 -15.05 -13.04 -5.65
CA ALA A 147 -13.76 -13.20 -6.32
C ALA A 147 -12.78 -14.09 -5.51
N VAL A 148 -12.72 -13.90 -4.19
CA VAL A 148 -11.93 -14.75 -3.28
C VAL A 148 -12.45 -16.19 -3.28
N ALA A 149 -13.77 -16.39 -3.27
CA ALA A 149 -14.38 -17.72 -3.32
C ALA A 149 -14.06 -18.44 -4.63
N VAL A 150 -14.18 -17.77 -5.78
CA VAL A 150 -13.81 -18.33 -7.09
C VAL A 150 -12.34 -18.77 -7.09
N LEU A 151 -11.42 -17.90 -6.66
CA LEU A 151 -9.99 -18.26 -6.63
C LEU A 151 -9.71 -19.42 -5.65
N THR A 152 -10.45 -19.49 -4.54
CA THR A 152 -10.33 -20.59 -3.57
C THR A 152 -10.75 -21.92 -4.19
N ILE A 153 -11.86 -21.92 -4.94
CA ILE A 153 -12.38 -23.11 -5.62
C ILE A 153 -11.42 -23.55 -6.73
N GLU A 154 -11.00 -22.63 -7.59
CA GLU A 154 -10.05 -22.92 -8.69
C GLU A 154 -8.69 -23.40 -8.18
N GLY A 155 -8.17 -22.77 -7.12
CA GLY A 155 -6.88 -23.12 -6.53
C GLY A 155 -6.90 -24.35 -5.62
N GLY A 156 -8.09 -24.86 -5.25
CA GLY A 156 -8.26 -25.95 -4.29
C GLY A 156 -7.75 -25.65 -2.87
N LYS A 157 -7.35 -24.40 -2.61
CA LYS A 157 -6.77 -23.94 -1.34
C LYS A 157 -7.12 -22.48 -1.11
N LEU A 158 -7.27 -22.10 0.15
CA LEU A 158 -7.55 -20.72 0.53
C LEU A 158 -6.38 -19.80 0.08
N PRO A 159 -6.65 -18.64 -0.56
CA PRO A 159 -5.64 -17.67 -0.97
C PRO A 159 -5.18 -16.86 0.25
N TRP A 160 -4.56 -17.55 1.20
CA TRP A 160 -4.13 -16.96 2.46
C TRP A 160 -3.11 -15.84 2.25
N GLY A 161 -2.35 -15.85 1.15
CA GLY A 161 -1.43 -14.76 0.80
C GLY A 161 -2.20 -13.45 0.52
N SER A 162 -3.30 -13.54 -0.24
CA SER A 162 -4.19 -12.40 -0.51
C SER A 162 -4.80 -11.86 0.79
N LEU A 163 -5.31 -12.75 1.64
CA LEU A 163 -5.90 -12.36 2.92
C LEU A 163 -4.87 -11.72 3.85
N ALA A 164 -3.69 -12.32 3.98
CA ALA A 164 -2.63 -11.79 4.84
C ALA A 164 -2.16 -10.41 4.36
N LEU A 165 -2.04 -10.19 3.05
CA LEU A 165 -1.77 -8.86 2.48
C LEU A 165 -2.87 -7.85 2.84
N ALA A 166 -4.13 -8.24 2.69
CA ALA A 166 -5.26 -7.36 2.95
C ALA A 166 -5.41 -6.96 4.41
N PHE A 167 -5.34 -7.92 5.32
CA PHE A 167 -5.45 -7.62 6.75
C PHE A 167 -4.23 -6.87 7.29
N SER A 168 -3.01 -7.21 6.83
CA SER A 168 -1.82 -6.45 7.25
C SER A 168 -1.82 -5.01 6.72
N PHE A 169 -2.32 -4.78 5.50
CA PHE A 169 -2.46 -3.44 4.95
C PHE A 169 -3.59 -2.65 5.64
N ALA A 170 -4.71 -3.29 5.95
CA ALA A 170 -5.81 -2.66 6.69
C ALA A 170 -5.37 -2.27 8.11
N ALA A 171 -4.64 -3.15 8.80
CA ALA A 171 -4.05 -2.83 10.10
C ALA A 171 -3.08 -1.65 10.00
N TYR A 172 -2.18 -1.66 9.01
CA TYR A 172 -1.28 -0.54 8.75
C TYR A 172 -2.04 0.78 8.51
N GLY A 173 -3.10 0.75 7.70
CA GLY A 173 -3.93 1.92 7.40
C GLY A 173 -4.73 2.43 8.60
N PHE A 174 -5.14 1.54 9.52
CA PHE A 174 -5.86 1.94 10.74
C PHE A 174 -4.95 2.68 11.74
N PHE A 175 -3.70 2.24 11.89
CA PHE A 175 -2.75 2.83 12.85
C PHE A 175 -1.99 4.05 12.30
N ARG A 176 -2.08 4.34 11.00
CA ARG A 176 -1.38 5.44 10.34
C ARG A 176 -2.25 6.68 10.23
#